data_AF-A0A416R8Q3-F1
#
_entry.id   AF-A0A416R8Q3-F1
#
_cell.length_a   1.000
_cell.length_b   1.000
_cell.length_c   1.000
_cell.angle_alpha   90.00
_cell.angle_beta   90.00
_cell.angle_gamma   90.00
#
_symmetry.space_group_name_H-M   'P 1'
#
loop_
_entity.id
_entity.type
_entity.pdbx_description
1 polymer ?
#
loop_
_entity_poly.entity_id
_entity_poly.type
_entity_poly.pdbx_seq_one_letter_code
_entity_poly.pdbx_strand_id
1 'polypeptide(L)' 'MENTNMTTSMCAVVLCVQSSSLMVCDCSTQQKVLVHTDQACCFSCDDRVRIVYSGMMSMSLPPQITALCISRMCG' A
#
# COMPACT_ATOMS: atom_id res chain seq x y z
N MET A 1 7.99 -19.90 20.69
CA MET A 1 7.18 -18.67 20.64
C MET A 1 7.31 -18.12 19.24
N GLU A 2 6.32 -18.41 18.40
CA GLU A 2 6.26 -17.87 17.05
C GLU A 2 5.69 -16.45 17.18
N ASN A 3 6.55 -15.43 17.14
CA ASN A 3 6.09 -14.05 16.98
C ASN A 3 5.57 -13.92 15.55
N THR A 4 4.31 -14.32 15.34
CA THR A 4 3.57 -13.94 14.14
C THR A 4 3.39 -12.43 14.21
N ASN A 5 4.36 -11.69 13.65
CA ASN A 5 4.21 -10.28 13.34
C ASN A 5 2.94 -10.17 12.50
N MET A 6 1.83 -9.74 13.11
CA MET A 6 0.52 -9.72 12.46
C MET A 6 0.56 -8.67 11.35
N THR A 7 0.87 -9.11 10.14
CA THR A 7 0.84 -8.26 8.96
C THR A 7 -0.60 -8.09 8.48
N THR A 8 -0.97 -6.87 8.11
CA THR A 8 -2.24 -6.56 7.48
C THR A 8 -2.06 -6.52 5.97
N SER A 9 -3.11 -6.90 5.23
CA SER A 9 -3.16 -6.82 3.77
C SER A 9 -4.28 -5.88 3.34
N MET A 10 -4.00 -5.04 2.35
CA MET A 10 -4.95 -4.12 1.74
C MET A 10 -4.96 -4.31 0.21
N CYS A 11 -6.13 -4.34 -0.40
CA CYS A 11 -6.26 -4.26 -1.86
C CYS A 11 -6.53 -2.80 -2.23
N ALA A 12 -5.76 -2.25 -3.17
CA ALA A 12 -5.86 -0.86 -3.53
C ALA A 12 -5.62 -0.63 -5.03
N VAL A 13 -6.05 0.53 -5.51
CA VAL A 13 -5.75 1.02 -6.86
C VAL A 13 -4.70 2.12 -6.77
N VAL A 14 -3.65 2.03 -7.58
CA VAL A 14 -2.62 3.09 -7.65
C VAL A 14 -3.20 4.32 -8.35
N LEU A 15 -3.21 5.45 -7.66
CA LEU A 15 -3.67 6.74 -8.19
C LEU A 15 -2.53 7.58 -8.75
N CYS A 16 -1.34 7.49 -8.14
CA CYS A 16 -0.16 8.24 -8.54
C CYS A 16 1.12 7.52 -8.08
N VAL A 17 2.14 7.51 -8.93
CA VAL A 17 3.46 6.95 -8.66
C VAL A 17 4.44 8.09 -8.39
N GLN A 18 5.15 8.03 -7.27
CA GLN A 18 6.23 8.94 -6.92
C GLN A 18 7.56 8.17 -6.84
N SER A 19 8.67 8.86 -6.57
CA SER A 19 10.02 8.26 -6.57
C SER A 19 10.20 7.11 -5.59
N SER A 20 9.56 7.19 -4.41
CA SER A 20 9.69 6.19 -3.33
C SER A 20 8.37 5.93 -2.61
N SER A 21 7.26 6.27 -3.26
CA SER A 21 5.94 6.07 -2.70
C SER A 21 4.86 5.95 -3.77
N LEU A 22 3.75 5.34 -3.39
CA LEU A 22 2.54 5.24 -4.19
C LEU A 22 1.40 5.93 -3.44
N MET A 23 0.67 6.81 -4.11
CA MET A 23 -0.64 7.22 -3.61
C MET A 23 -1.66 6.22 -4.14
N VAL A 24 -2.38 5.57 -3.23
CA VAL A 24 -3.35 4.52 -3.57
C VAL A 24 -4.72 4.82 -3.00
N CYS A 25 -5.76 4.23 -3.58
CA CYS A 25 -7.12 4.21 -3.03
C CYS A 25 -7.39 2.81 -2.49
N ASP A 26 -7.61 2.68 -1.18
CA ASP A 26 -8.05 1.42 -0.57
C ASP A 26 -9.43 1.03 -1.11
N CYS A 27 -9.54 -0.16 -1.70
CA CYS A 27 -10.79 -0.65 -2.27
C CYS A 27 -11.87 -0.91 -1.22
N SER A 28 -11.50 -1.16 0.04
CA SER A 28 -12.46 -1.46 1.12
C SER A 28 -13.02 -0.19 1.76
N THR A 29 -12.16 0.79 2.04
CA THR A 29 -12.55 2.01 2.77
C THR A 29 -12.76 3.21 1.86
N GLN A 30 -12.37 3.11 0.58
CA GLN A 30 -12.30 4.20 -0.38
C GLN A 30 -11.41 5.36 0.08
N GLN A 31 -10.51 5.09 1.03
CA GLN A 31 -9.60 6.08 1.57
C GLN A 31 -8.32 6.16 0.73
N LYS A 32 -7.81 7.39 0.53
CA LYS A 32 -6.48 7.60 -0.03
C LYS A 32 -5.42 7.32 1.02
N VAL A 33 -4.42 6.51 0.67
CA VAL A 33 -3.30 6.15 1.53
C VAL A 33 -1.99 6.40 0.78
N LEU A 34 -1.01 6.99 1.46
CA LEU A 34 0.35 7.10 0.93
C LEU A 34 1.17 5.90 1.39
N VAL A 35 1.73 5.16 0.44
CA VAL A 35 2.45 3.91 0.67
C VAL A 35 3.92 4.13 0.36
N HIS A 36 4.77 4.14 1.38
CA HIS A 36 6.21 4.21 1.21
C HIS A 36 6.75 2.86 0.77
N THR A 37 7.53 2.86 -0.31
CA THR A 37 8.12 1.65 -0.90
C THR A 37 9.26 2.02 -1.84
N ASP A 38 10.37 1.27 -1.77
CA ASP A 38 11.49 1.43 -2.69
C ASP A 38 11.20 0.85 -4.09
N GLN A 39 10.07 0.16 -4.25
CA GLN A 39 9.65 -0.46 -5.51
C GLN A 39 8.56 0.37 -6.22
N ALA A 40 8.38 1.64 -5.88
CA ALA A 40 7.31 2.48 -6.42
C ALA A 40 7.37 2.55 -7.97
N CYS A 41 8.57 2.67 -8.52
CA CYS A 41 8.81 2.71 -9.97
C CYS A 41 8.42 1.41 -10.70
N CYS A 42 8.20 0.32 -9.96
CA CYS A 42 7.69 -0.92 -10.54
C CYS A 42 6.19 -0.89 -10.79
N PHE A 43 5.45 0.16 -10.41
CA PHE A 43 3.98 0.28 -10.54
C PHE A 43 3.57 1.40 -11.48
N SER A 44 2.31 1.40 -11.92
CA SER A 44 1.71 2.44 -12.77
C SER A 44 0.36 2.87 -12.21
N CYS A 45 -0.10 4.07 -12.60
CA CYS A 45 -1.47 4.48 -12.29
C CYS A 45 -2.46 3.45 -12.82
N ASP A 46 -3.58 3.29 -12.10
CA ASP A 46 -4.63 2.30 -12.32
C ASP A 46 -4.24 0.83 -12.07
N ASP A 47 -2.99 0.52 -11.72
CA ASP A 47 -2.62 -0.82 -11.26
C ASP A 47 -3.44 -1.20 -10.02
N ARG A 48 -4.08 -2.37 -10.05
CA ARG A 48 -4.63 -3.01 -8.84
C ARG A 48 -3.54 -3.76 -8.13
N VAL A 49 -3.30 -3.41 -6.88
CA VAL A 49 -2.22 -3.97 -6.06
C VAL A 49 -2.75 -4.52 -4.74
N ARG A 50 -2.12 -5.59 -4.27
CA ARG A 50 -2.21 -6.04 -2.89
C ARG A 50 -0.97 -5.53 -2.16
N ILE A 51 -1.19 -4.83 -1.05
CA ILE A 51 -0.15 -4.25 -0.20
C ILE A 51 -0.19 -4.96 1.15
N VAL A 52 0.95 -5.52 1.56
CA VAL A 52 1.14 -6.09 2.90
C VAL A 52 1.97 -5.12 3.73
N TYR A 53 1.53 -4.84 4.95
CA TYR A 53 2.18 -3.90 5.88
C TYR A 53 2.02 -4.36 7.34
N SER A 54 2.65 -3.67 8.28
CA SER A 54 2.68 -4.06 9.71
C SER A 54 1.37 -3.81 10.48
N GLY A 55 0.32 -3.31 9.81
CA GLY A 55 -0.92 -2.86 10.47
C GLY A 55 -0.84 -1.46 11.08
N MET A 56 0.36 -0.90 11.25
CA MET A 56 0.53 0.48 11.70
C MET A 56 0.29 1.47 10.57
N MET A 57 -0.51 2.49 10.84
CA MET A 57 -0.76 3.62 9.94
C MET A 57 -0.45 4.93 10.67
N SER A 58 0.07 5.91 9.93
CA SER A 58 0.21 7.29 10.42
C SER A 58 -1.16 7.93 10.66
N MET A 59 -1.27 8.77 11.68
CA MET A 59 -2.47 9.59 11.98
C MET A 59 -2.58 10.84 11.10
N SER A 60 -1.77 10.97 10.05
CA SER A 60 -1.84 12.07 9.08
C SER A 60 -3.02 11.91 8.11
N LEU A 61 -3.33 12.98 7.37
CA LEU A 61 -4.30 12.96 6.26
C LEU A 61 -3.59 13.33 4.94
N PRO A 62 -3.50 12.41 3.95
CA PRO A 62 -3.92 11.01 4.02
C PRO A 62 -3.08 10.19 5.03
N PRO A 63 -3.62 9.07 5.53
CA PRO A 63 -2.85 8.10 6.29
C PRO A 63 -1.68 7.57 5.47
N GLN A 64 -0.60 7.23 6.17
CA GLN A 64 0.64 6.74 5.54
C GLN A 64 1.02 5.39 6.11
N ILE A 65 1.56 4.51 5.26
CA ILE A 65 2.06 3.19 5.64
C ILE A 65 3.39 2.92 4.96
N THR A 66 4.16 1.98 5.52
CA THR A 66 5.34 1.40 4.86
C THR A 66 4.99 0.01 4.38
N ALA A 67 5.13 -0.24 3.08
CA ALA A 67 4.88 -1.56 2.53
C ALA A 67 6.00 -2.54 2.88
N LEU A 68 5.62 -3.71 3.36
CA LEU A 68 6.50 -4.87 3.50
C LEU A 68 6.58 -5.66 2.19
N CYS A 69 5.45 -5.74 1.46
CA CYS A 69 5.38 -6.36 0.15
C CYS A 69 4.25 -5.72 -0.67
N ILE A 70 4.46 -5.59 -1.98
CA ILE A 70 3.43 -5.13 -2.92
C ILE A 70 3.44 -6.07 -4.12
N SER A 71 2.27 -6.57 -4.49
CA SER A 71 2.10 -7.40 -5.68
C SER A 71 0.93 -6.89 -6.52
N ARG A 72 1.07 -6.98 -7.85
CA ARG A 72 -0.04 -6.73 -8.77
C ARG A 72 -1.07 -7.83 -8.63
N MET A 73 -2.34 -7.44 -8.66
CA MET A 73 -3.44 -8.38 -8.77
C MET A 73 -3.74 -8.56 -10.26
N CYS A 74 -3.57 -9.79 -10.77
CA CYS A 74 -4.07 -10.13 -12.10
C CYS A 74 -5.60 -10.00 -12.09
N GLY A 75 -6.13 -9.23 -13.04
CA GLY A 75 -7.56 -9.13 -13.34
C GLY A 75 -7.94 -10.08 -14.46
#